data_AF-A0A5C5V842-F1
#
_entry.id   AF-A0A5C5V842-F1
#
_cell.length_a   1.000
_cell.length_b   1.000
_cell.length_c   1.000
_cell.angle_alpha   90.00
_cell.angle_beta   90.00
_cell.angle_gamma   90.00
#
_symmetry.space_group_name_H-M   'P 1'
#
loop_
_entity.id
_entity.type
_entity.pdbx_description
1 polymer ?
#
loop_
_entity_poly.entity_id
_entity_poly.type
_entity_poly.pdbx_seq_one_letter_code
_entity_poly.pdbx_strand_id
1 'polypeptide(L)'
;MKPNVCFLLMAAMLAAAGLSQFDLLPTITPPPENPGEPDLLAAFRESDAHNEASQDAQRFAELCDSIAAVIEYDAARSQPQLRSGVQLENLRMIARETQLSGGSYAAKYPRLGGEIKTYLDARLGVDGGGLSDDRRRNWINAYRQLAKSARYAAEYLRWKS
;
A
#
# COMPACT_ATOMS: atom_id res chain seq x y z
N MET A 1 18.23 -33.62 -68.75
CA MET A 1 17.82 -34.21 -67.46
C MET A 1 18.97 -34.00 -66.49
N LYS A 2 18.78 -33.15 -65.47
CA LYS A 2 19.81 -32.78 -64.48
C LYS A 2 19.35 -33.28 -63.10
N PRO A 3 20.22 -33.97 -62.33
CA PRO A 3 19.90 -34.35 -60.96
C PRO A 3 20.07 -33.17 -60.00
N ASN A 4 19.14 -33.09 -59.04
CA ASN A 4 19.10 -32.15 -57.93
C ASN A 4 20.04 -32.59 -56.80
N VAL A 5 20.88 -31.67 -56.33
CA VAL A 5 21.58 -31.70 -55.03
C VAL A 5 21.63 -30.23 -54.61
N CYS A 6 20.57 -29.65 -54.01
CA CYS A 6 20.14 -29.82 -52.62
C CYS A 6 21.32 -29.95 -51.67
N PHE A 7 21.54 -28.93 -50.83
CA PHE A 7 22.68 -28.71 -49.92
C PHE A 7 23.88 -27.98 -50.52
N LEU A 8 23.83 -26.65 -50.49
CA LEU A 8 24.92 -25.76 -50.06
C LEU A 8 24.52 -24.33 -50.44
N LEU A 9 24.10 -23.56 -49.44
CA LEU A 9 24.22 -22.09 -49.30
C LEU A 9 23.21 -21.58 -48.26
N MET A 10 23.18 -22.23 -47.09
CA MET A 10 22.49 -21.75 -45.89
C MET A 10 23.58 -21.31 -44.89
N ALA A 11 24.37 -20.31 -45.26
CA ALA A 11 25.53 -19.85 -44.47
C ALA A 11 25.79 -18.34 -44.64
N ALA A 12 24.73 -17.53 -44.67
CA ALA A 12 24.86 -16.06 -44.77
C ALA A 12 23.74 -15.28 -44.03
N MET A 13 23.23 -15.80 -42.91
CA MET A 13 22.33 -15.04 -42.01
C MET A 13 22.55 -15.44 -40.54
N LEU A 14 23.75 -15.24 -40.01
CA LEU A 14 24.02 -15.42 -38.58
C LEU A 14 25.22 -14.55 -38.15
N ALA A 15 25.09 -13.22 -38.27
CA ALA A 15 26.10 -12.29 -37.75
C ALA A 15 25.56 -10.88 -37.44
N ALA A 16 24.26 -10.70 -37.17
CA ALA A 16 23.69 -9.37 -36.90
C ALA A 16 22.53 -9.36 -35.88
N ALA A 17 22.56 -10.22 -34.86
CA ALA A 17 21.52 -10.26 -33.82
C ALA A 17 22.10 -10.51 -32.42
N GLY A 18 23.24 -9.89 -32.10
CA GLY A 18 23.96 -10.16 -30.85
C GLY A 18 24.55 -8.94 -30.13
N LEU A 19 24.12 -7.71 -30.45
CA LEU A 19 24.68 -6.48 -29.87
C LEU A 19 23.59 -5.47 -29.45
N SER A 20 22.53 -5.93 -28.83
CA SER A 20 21.56 -5.05 -28.20
C SER A 20 21.17 -5.64 -26.86
N GLN A 21 21.59 -4.96 -25.78
CA GLN A 21 21.31 -5.18 -24.35
C GLN A 21 22.47 -5.71 -23.52
N PHE A 22 23.62 -5.04 -23.61
CA PHE A 22 24.47 -4.87 -22.44
C PHE A 22 24.14 -3.50 -21.82
N ASP A 23 23.14 -3.47 -20.92
CA ASP A 23 22.92 -2.33 -20.03
C ASP A 23 24.07 -2.30 -19.01
N LEU A 24 25.17 -1.66 -19.41
CA LEU A 24 26.42 -1.56 -18.63
C LEU A 24 26.39 -0.44 -17.58
N LEU A 25 25.27 0.25 -17.40
CA LEU A 25 25.10 1.24 -16.36
C LEU A 25 24.11 0.71 -15.32
N PRO A 26 24.46 0.71 -14.02
CA PRO A 26 23.50 0.36 -12.99
C PRO A 26 22.31 1.32 -13.09
N THR A 27 21.11 0.79 -13.29
CA THR A 27 19.89 1.58 -13.19
C THR A 27 19.77 2.08 -11.75
N ILE A 28 20.01 3.38 -11.54
CA ILE A 28 19.76 4.03 -10.25
C ILE A 28 18.25 4.21 -10.13
N THR A 29 17.58 3.33 -9.40
CA THR A 29 16.16 3.50 -9.08
C THR A 29 16.02 4.67 -8.09
N PRO A 30 15.27 5.74 -8.42
CA PRO A 30 15.07 6.85 -7.50
C PRO A 30 14.31 6.39 -6.24
N PRO A 31 14.50 7.07 -5.10
CA PRO A 31 13.73 6.76 -3.90
C PRO A 31 12.23 6.99 -4.15
N PRO A 32 11.34 6.21 -3.51
CA PRO A 32 9.90 6.45 -3.56
C PRO A 32 9.53 7.87 -3.12
N GLU A 33 8.48 8.44 -3.71
CA GLU A 33 7.99 9.77 -3.37
C GLU A 33 7.20 9.75 -2.05
N ASN A 34 7.49 10.70 -1.16
CA ASN A 34 6.82 10.81 0.14
C ASN A 34 5.41 11.40 -0.03
N PRO A 35 4.33 10.70 0.39
CA PRO A 35 2.95 11.15 0.20
C PRO A 35 2.50 12.23 1.21
N GLY A 36 3.38 12.72 2.07
CA GLY A 36 3.10 13.68 3.13
C GLY A 36 2.62 13.00 4.42
N GLU A 37 1.88 13.74 5.24
CA GLU A 37 1.37 13.24 6.52
C GLU A 37 0.33 12.12 6.34
N PRO A 38 0.26 11.16 7.29
CA PRO A 38 1.17 11.00 8.43
C PRO A 38 2.49 10.31 8.06
N ASP A 39 3.56 10.58 8.82
CA ASP A 39 4.86 9.90 8.67
C ASP A 39 4.85 8.53 9.34
N LEU A 40 4.33 7.53 8.62
CA LEU A 40 4.33 6.15 9.09
C LEU A 40 5.69 5.46 8.89
N LEU A 41 6.55 5.98 8.01
CA LEU A 41 7.89 5.43 7.80
C LEU A 41 8.71 5.50 9.09
N ALA A 42 8.59 6.59 9.85
CA ALA A 42 9.25 6.74 11.13
C ALA A 42 8.92 5.62 12.13
N ALA A 43 7.70 5.07 12.10
CA ALA A 43 7.30 3.98 12.99
C ALA A 43 7.81 2.61 12.51
N PHE A 44 7.69 2.31 11.22
CA PHE A 44 8.12 1.00 10.69
C PHE A 44 9.65 0.83 10.67
N ARG A 45 10.40 1.92 10.45
CA ARG A 45 11.87 1.90 10.40
C ARG A 45 12.56 1.61 11.73
N GLU A 46 11.83 1.72 12.85
CA GLU A 46 12.35 1.40 14.19
C GLU A 46 12.60 -0.11 14.37
N SER A 47 12.06 -0.95 13.50
CA SER A 47 12.33 -2.39 13.50
C SER A 47 13.60 -2.74 12.75
N ASP A 48 14.48 -3.52 13.39
CA ASP A 48 15.68 -4.10 12.79
C ASP A 48 15.36 -5.13 11.70
N ALA A 49 14.16 -5.72 11.72
CA ALA A 49 13.69 -6.68 10.72
C ALA A 49 13.07 -5.95 9.50
N HIS A 50 13.88 -5.22 8.74
CA HIS A 50 13.40 -4.33 7.67
C HIS A 50 12.50 -5.01 6.61
N ASN A 51 12.80 -6.26 6.22
CA ASN A 51 11.96 -7.02 5.29
C ASN A 51 10.57 -7.31 5.86
N GLU A 52 10.50 -7.66 7.14
CA GLU A 52 9.24 -7.93 7.83
C GLU A 52 8.46 -6.62 8.04
N ALA A 53 9.15 -5.55 8.43
CA ALA A 53 8.55 -4.22 8.56
C ALA A 53 7.99 -3.69 7.23
N SER A 54 8.67 -3.95 6.10
CA SER A 54 8.16 -3.63 4.77
C SER A 54 6.86 -4.39 4.47
N GLN A 55 6.81 -5.69 4.76
CA GLN A 55 5.61 -6.51 4.55
C GLN A 55 4.45 -6.08 5.45
N ASP A 56 4.72 -5.75 6.71
CA ASP A 56 3.70 -5.29 7.63
C ASP A 56 3.15 -3.91 7.26
N ALA A 57 4.01 -3.00 6.81
CA ALA A 57 3.57 -1.72 6.25
C ALA A 57 2.65 -1.92 5.02
N GLN A 58 2.99 -2.87 4.15
CA GLN A 58 2.16 -3.22 3.00
C GLN A 58 0.79 -3.78 3.42
N ARG A 59 0.75 -4.74 4.35
CA ARG A 59 -0.50 -5.31 4.88
C ARG A 59 -1.35 -4.26 5.59
N PHE A 60 -0.72 -3.36 6.36
CA PHE A 60 -1.41 -2.26 7.00
C PHE A 60 -2.03 -1.29 5.98
N ALA A 61 -1.35 -1.05 4.85
CA ALA A 61 -1.91 -0.26 3.77
C ALA A 61 -3.16 -0.92 3.15
N GLU A 62 -3.10 -2.23 2.90
CA GLU A 62 -4.23 -3.02 2.38
C GLU A 62 -5.42 -3.01 3.33
N LEU A 63 -5.18 -3.12 4.64
CA LEU A 63 -6.21 -2.95 5.67
C LEU A 63 -6.86 -1.57 5.56
N CYS A 64 -6.06 -0.50 5.49
CA CYS A 64 -6.58 0.86 5.40
C CYS A 64 -7.40 1.10 4.13
N ASP A 65 -6.95 0.60 2.98
CA ASP A 65 -7.70 0.65 1.73
C ASP A 65 -9.01 -0.14 1.79
N SER A 66 -9.00 -1.31 2.45
CA SER A 66 -10.20 -2.13 2.61
C SER A 66 -11.26 -1.42 3.46
N ILE A 67 -10.84 -0.73 4.54
CA ILE A 67 -11.75 0.06 5.37
C ILE A 67 -12.34 1.22 4.57
N ALA A 68 -11.51 1.96 3.83
CA ALA A 68 -11.99 3.02 2.95
C ALA A 68 -13.02 2.50 1.93
N ALA A 69 -12.74 1.36 1.31
CA ALA A 69 -13.63 0.73 0.33
C ALA A 69 -14.97 0.29 0.94
N VAL A 70 -14.98 -0.24 2.18
CA VAL A 70 -16.22 -0.60 2.88
C VAL A 70 -17.07 0.63 3.17
N ILE A 71 -16.45 1.74 3.62
CA ILE A 71 -17.17 2.99 3.89
C ILE A 71 -17.72 3.58 2.59
N GLU A 72 -16.93 3.58 1.53
CA GLU A 72 -17.31 4.04 0.19
C GLU A 72 -18.47 3.22 -0.38
N TYR A 73 -18.41 1.90 -0.26
CA TYR A 73 -19.50 1.00 -0.64
C TYR A 73 -20.78 1.28 0.16
N ASP A 74 -20.70 1.43 1.48
CA ASP A 74 -21.86 1.75 2.32
C ASP A 74 -22.47 3.11 1.96
N ALA A 75 -21.63 4.11 1.69
CA ALA A 75 -22.04 5.46 1.30
C ALA A 75 -22.82 5.48 -0.03
N ALA A 76 -22.51 4.58 -0.97
CA ALA A 76 -23.18 4.49 -2.26
C ALA A 76 -24.58 3.83 -2.20
N ARG A 77 -24.98 3.27 -1.05
CA ARG A 77 -26.27 2.61 -0.88
C ARG A 77 -27.39 3.64 -0.78
N SER A 78 -28.57 3.29 -1.29
CA SER A 78 -29.80 4.09 -1.07
C SER A 78 -30.16 4.22 0.41
N GLN A 79 -29.73 3.26 1.23
CA GLN A 79 -29.86 3.26 2.69
C GLN A 79 -28.52 2.83 3.33
N PRO A 80 -27.62 3.78 3.63
CA PRO A 80 -26.37 3.49 4.33
C PRO A 80 -26.61 2.89 5.73
N GLN A 81 -25.83 1.87 6.07
CA GLN A 81 -25.93 1.14 7.33
C GLN A 81 -25.00 1.69 8.41
N LEU A 82 -23.84 2.23 8.02
CA LEU A 82 -22.98 2.98 8.92
C LEU A 82 -23.63 4.35 9.11
N ARG A 83 -24.03 4.71 10.32
CA ARG A 83 -24.80 5.94 10.63
C ARG A 83 -24.10 6.83 11.65
N SER A 84 -23.09 6.33 12.35
CA SER A 84 -22.36 7.09 13.37
C SER A 84 -20.86 6.80 13.37
N GLY A 85 -20.09 7.70 14.00
CA GLY A 85 -18.67 7.50 14.25
C GLY A 85 -18.38 6.27 15.12
N VAL A 86 -19.28 5.92 16.05
CA VAL A 86 -19.16 4.72 16.88
C VAL A 86 -19.21 3.44 16.03
N GLN A 87 -20.10 3.37 15.03
CA GLN A 87 -20.16 2.22 14.13
C GLN A 87 -18.91 2.12 13.25
N LEU A 88 -18.30 3.25 12.89
CA LEU A 88 -17.01 3.25 12.20
C LEU A 88 -15.87 2.76 13.09
N GLU A 89 -15.81 3.15 14.36
CA GLU A 89 -14.80 2.61 15.27
C GLU A 89 -14.98 1.10 15.47
N ASN A 90 -16.22 0.62 15.61
CA ASN A 90 -16.50 -0.82 15.68
C ASN A 90 -16.04 -1.56 14.41
N LEU A 91 -16.32 -1.01 13.21
CA LEU A 91 -15.81 -1.56 11.95
C LEU A 91 -14.28 -1.67 11.97
N ARG A 92 -13.58 -0.63 12.46
CA ARG A 92 -12.11 -0.61 12.54
C ARG A 92 -11.55 -1.64 13.51
N MET A 93 -12.20 -1.81 14.66
CA MET A 93 -11.84 -2.86 15.61
C MET A 93 -12.01 -4.25 14.99
N ILE A 94 -13.18 -4.54 14.41
CA ILE A 94 -13.46 -5.83 13.79
C ILE A 94 -12.51 -6.11 12.61
N ALA A 95 -12.22 -5.12 11.77
CA ALA A 95 -11.30 -5.27 10.65
C ALA A 95 -9.87 -5.62 11.13
N ARG A 96 -9.40 -4.98 12.21
CA ARG A 96 -8.12 -5.32 12.84
C ARG A 96 -8.14 -6.73 13.43
N GLU A 97 -9.15 -7.08 14.22
CA GLU A 97 -9.26 -8.39 14.87
C GLU A 97 -9.27 -9.53 13.85
N THR A 98 -10.05 -9.39 12.77
CA THR A 98 -10.20 -10.42 11.74
C THR A 98 -8.96 -10.60 10.87
N GLN A 99 -8.27 -9.51 10.50
CA GLN A 99 -7.06 -9.61 9.67
C GLN A 99 -5.81 -9.99 10.48
N LEU A 100 -5.74 -9.61 11.76
CA LEU A 100 -4.56 -9.83 12.59
C LEU A 100 -4.72 -10.98 13.58
N SER A 101 -5.85 -11.70 13.55
CA SER A 101 -6.15 -12.79 14.51
C SER A 101 -5.97 -12.36 15.97
N GLY A 102 -6.43 -11.14 16.29
CA GLY A 102 -6.27 -10.53 17.62
C GLY A 102 -4.92 -9.85 17.89
N GLY A 103 -3.97 -9.92 16.96
CA GLY A 103 -2.73 -9.14 17.00
C GLY A 103 -2.95 -7.64 16.75
N SER A 104 -1.96 -6.82 17.10
CA SER A 104 -1.98 -5.38 16.86
C SER A 104 -0.63 -4.90 16.34
N TYR A 105 -0.63 -4.21 15.20
CA TYR A 105 0.59 -3.55 14.70
C TYR A 105 1.11 -2.50 15.68
N ALA A 106 0.25 -1.88 16.50
CA ALA A 106 0.71 -0.94 17.51
C ALA A 106 1.47 -1.62 18.67
N ALA A 107 1.22 -2.91 18.93
CA ALA A 107 2.02 -3.66 19.90
C ALA A 107 3.42 -4.00 19.35
N LYS A 108 3.51 -4.24 18.03
CA LYS A 108 4.77 -4.53 17.34
C LYS A 108 5.57 -3.27 17.00
N TYR A 109 4.88 -2.17 16.69
CA TYR A 109 5.42 -0.87 16.32
C TYR A 109 4.83 0.18 17.28
N PRO A 110 5.42 0.40 18.47
CA PRO A 110 4.83 1.23 19.53
C PRO A 110 4.45 2.64 19.10
N ARG A 111 5.28 3.24 18.22
CA ARG A 111 5.04 4.58 17.68
C ARG A 111 3.84 4.65 16.73
N LEU A 112 3.54 3.56 16.02
CA LEU A 112 2.54 3.53 14.95
C LEU A 112 1.15 3.94 15.45
N GLY A 113 0.74 3.44 16.62
CA GLY A 113 -0.56 3.77 17.20
C GLY A 113 -0.73 5.26 17.48
N GLY A 114 0.33 5.91 17.98
CA GLY A 114 0.34 7.35 18.27
C GLY A 114 0.24 8.21 17.03
N GLU A 115 1.00 7.88 15.97
CA GLU A 115 0.98 8.60 14.69
C GLU A 115 -0.41 8.50 14.03
N ILE A 116 -0.97 7.29 13.99
CA ILE A 116 -2.32 7.05 13.46
C ILE A 116 -3.37 7.83 14.24
N LYS A 117 -3.33 7.78 15.58
CA LYS A 117 -4.29 8.47 16.43
C LYS A 117 -4.22 9.98 16.22
N THR A 118 -3.03 10.55 16.27
CA THR A 118 -2.81 11.99 16.10
C THR A 118 -3.34 12.47 14.76
N TYR A 119 -3.05 11.73 13.68
CA TYR A 119 -3.54 12.06 12.35
C TYR A 119 -5.07 12.00 12.25
N LEU A 120 -5.68 10.92 12.74
CA LEU A 120 -7.13 10.74 12.66
C LEU A 120 -7.89 11.75 13.51
N ASP A 121 -7.45 12.02 14.72
CA ASP A 121 -8.06 13.03 15.59
C ASP A 121 -8.05 14.41 14.92
N ALA A 122 -6.93 14.78 14.29
CA ALA A 122 -6.79 16.05 13.59
C ALA A 122 -7.70 16.16 12.36
N ARG A 123 -7.97 15.05 11.65
CA ARG A 123 -8.76 15.05 10.40
C ARG A 123 -10.24 14.80 10.59
N LEU A 124 -10.62 14.04 11.61
CA LEU A 124 -11.96 13.50 11.80
C LEU A 124 -12.64 14.01 13.07
N GLY A 125 -11.87 14.62 13.97
CA GLY A 125 -12.29 14.96 15.32
C GLY A 125 -12.48 13.72 16.19
N VAL A 126 -12.92 13.94 17.43
CA VAL A 126 -13.13 12.89 18.44
C VAL A 126 -14.61 12.58 18.71
N ASP A 127 -15.53 13.28 18.05
CA ASP A 127 -16.96 13.09 18.26
C ASP A 127 -17.46 11.76 17.64
N GLY A 128 -18.34 11.04 18.32
CA GLY A 128 -18.96 9.81 17.84
C GLY A 128 -20.28 10.00 17.08
N GLY A 129 -20.70 11.26 16.86
CA GLY A 129 -22.00 11.64 16.32
C GLY A 129 -22.35 11.12 14.92
N GLY A 130 -23.44 11.66 14.37
CA GLY A 130 -24.00 11.24 13.09
C GLY A 130 -22.99 11.31 11.93
N LEU A 131 -23.15 10.40 10.97
CA LEU A 131 -22.27 10.25 9.83
C LEU A 131 -22.91 10.85 8.56
N SER A 132 -22.73 12.17 8.40
CA SER A 132 -23.09 12.90 7.17
C SER A 132 -22.19 12.50 6.00
N ASP A 133 -22.60 12.84 4.77
CA ASP A 133 -21.83 12.53 3.56
C ASP A 133 -20.44 13.16 3.59
N ASP A 134 -20.34 14.41 4.04
CA ASP A 134 -19.05 15.11 4.19
C ASP A 134 -18.13 14.36 5.16
N ARG A 135 -18.71 13.89 6.27
CA ARG A 135 -17.98 13.12 7.27
C ARG A 135 -17.52 11.79 6.70
N ARG A 136 -18.34 11.08 5.91
CA ARG A 136 -17.93 9.86 5.20
C ARG A 136 -16.76 10.12 4.25
N ARG A 137 -16.83 11.18 3.45
CA ARG A 137 -15.74 11.55 2.54
C ARG A 137 -14.44 11.82 3.29
N ASN A 138 -14.51 12.50 4.43
CA ASN A 138 -13.34 12.73 5.29
C ASN A 138 -12.76 11.42 5.82
N TRP A 139 -13.60 10.49 6.27
CA TRP A 139 -13.16 9.15 6.70
C TRP A 139 -12.49 8.36 5.58
N ILE A 140 -13.11 8.32 4.39
CA ILE A 140 -12.55 7.66 3.20
C ILE A 140 -11.18 8.26 2.87
N ASN A 141 -11.09 9.59 2.75
CA ASN A 141 -9.85 10.28 2.43
C ASN A 141 -8.75 10.04 3.47
N ALA A 142 -9.09 10.08 4.77
CA ALA A 142 -8.15 9.81 5.84
C ALA A 142 -7.56 8.41 5.74
N TYR A 143 -8.39 7.40 5.47
CA TYR A 143 -7.94 6.02 5.31
C TYR A 143 -7.13 5.77 4.03
N ARG A 144 -7.52 6.38 2.91
CA ARG A 144 -6.73 6.34 1.68
C ARG A 144 -5.35 6.99 1.89
N GLN A 145 -5.27 8.07 2.66
CA GLN A 145 -4.00 8.70 2.98
C GLN A 145 -3.14 7.83 3.89
N LEU A 146 -3.72 7.21 4.93
CA LEU A 146 -3.00 6.22 5.74
C LEU A 146 -2.45 5.07 4.89
N ALA A 147 -3.24 4.56 3.94
CA ALA A 147 -2.80 3.53 3.01
C ALA A 147 -1.63 3.99 2.13
N LYS A 148 -1.66 5.23 1.62
CA LYS A 148 -0.55 5.82 0.85
C LYS A 148 0.72 5.93 1.70
N SER A 149 0.64 6.48 2.90
CA SER A 149 1.79 6.61 3.81
C SER A 149 2.39 5.24 4.18
N ALA A 150 1.55 4.23 4.36
CA ALA A 150 1.98 2.87 4.67
C ALA A 150 2.63 2.18 3.45
N ARG A 151 2.07 2.34 2.24
CA ARG A 151 2.71 1.87 0.99
C ARG A 151 4.06 2.53 0.77
N TYR A 152 4.16 3.83 1.00
CA TYR A 152 5.44 4.54 0.94
C TYR A 152 6.46 3.96 1.92
N ALA A 153 6.08 3.70 3.18
CA ALA A 153 6.96 3.06 4.14
C ALA A 153 7.42 1.66 3.66
N ALA A 154 6.50 0.87 3.12
CA ALA A 154 6.81 -0.45 2.57
C ALA A 154 7.81 -0.39 1.42
N GLU A 155 7.58 0.48 0.44
CA GLU A 155 8.44 0.69 -0.73
C GLU A 155 9.81 1.22 -0.33
N TYR A 156 9.86 2.22 0.56
CA TYR A 156 11.11 2.83 1.01
C TYR A 156 12.01 1.83 1.74
N LEU A 157 11.44 1.03 2.66
CA LEU A 157 12.19 -0.01 3.36
C LEU A 157 12.75 -1.06 2.40
N ARG A 158 12.01 -1.40 1.34
CA ARG A 158 12.46 -2.31 0.28
C ARG A 158 13.56 -1.71 -0.59
N TRP A 159 13.45 -0.43 -0.91
CA TRP A 159 14.43 0.30 -1.72
C TRP A 159 15.78 0.44 -1.00
N LYS A 160 15.76 0.56 0.33
CA LYS A 160 16.96 0.70 1.16
C LYS A 160 17.64 -0.63 1.52
N SER A 161 16.90 -1.75 1.46
CA SER A 161 17.39 -3.09 1.82
C SER A 161 18.21 -3.70 0.68
#